data_AF-A0A3M1HHM8-F1
#
_entry.id   AF-A0A3M1HHM8-F1
#
_cell.length_a   1.000
_cell.length_b   1.000
_cell.length_c   1.000
_cell.angle_alpha   90.00
_cell.angle_beta   90.00
_cell.angle_gamma   90.00
#
_symmetry.space_group_name_H-M   'P 1'
#
loop_
_entity.id
_entity.type
_entity.pdbx_description
1 polymer ?
#
loop_
_entity_poly.entity_id
_entity_poly.type
_entity_poly.pdbx_seq_one_letter_code
_entity_poly.pdbx_strand_id
1 'polypeptide(L)'
;PLPIGKFGEPVNRADGSCFAISSQTKHPEEAWEFVKFLAAPGAEGVNMLLNLNLMTPALKEFQQDPRFLNPEALPDSNKAAFLAGKEHLFTMYDPIHPMYSAFDAAWKQELGEVWIGAATAEEAMARLSAQVEDILANIQDYE
;
A
#
# COMPACT_ATOMS: atom_id res chain seq x y z
N PRO A 1 -6.92 17.92 3.30
CA PRO A 1 -8.04 16.97 3.52
C PRO A 1 -8.22 16.13 2.25
N LEU A 2 -8.64 14.86 2.38
CA LEU A 2 -8.93 14.03 1.22
C LEU A 2 -10.31 14.39 0.64
N PRO A 3 -10.52 14.35 -0.69
CA PRO A 3 -11.84 14.51 -1.29
C PRO A 3 -12.83 13.49 -0.73
N ILE A 4 -14.07 13.91 -0.48
CA ILE A 4 -15.15 13.04 0.01
C ILE A 4 -15.99 12.60 -1.18
N GLY A 5 -16.00 11.30 -1.44
CA GLY A 5 -16.85 10.68 -2.46
C GLY A 5 -18.24 10.33 -1.92
N LYS A 6 -19.01 9.54 -2.70
CA LYS A 6 -20.36 9.07 -2.31
C LYS A 6 -20.38 8.22 -1.04
N PHE A 7 -19.24 7.66 -0.64
CA PHE A 7 -19.08 6.94 0.63
C PHE A 7 -19.29 7.86 1.86
N GLY A 8 -19.19 9.18 1.69
CA GLY A 8 -19.46 10.16 2.75
C GLY A 8 -18.30 10.40 3.71
N GLU A 9 -17.26 9.58 3.65
CA GLU A 9 -16.07 9.67 4.51
C GLU A 9 -14.78 9.78 3.66
N PRO A 10 -13.71 10.41 4.19
CA PRO A 10 -12.41 10.42 3.52
C PRO A 10 -11.81 9.02 3.54
N VAL A 11 -11.55 8.47 2.35
CA VAL A 11 -10.90 7.17 2.18
C VAL A 11 -9.46 7.35 1.72
N ASN A 12 -8.55 6.53 2.22
CA ASN A 12 -7.15 6.56 1.82
C ASN A 12 -6.63 5.15 1.52
N ARG A 13 -5.54 5.07 0.77
CA ARG A 13 -4.83 3.82 0.50
C ARG A 13 -3.70 3.64 1.51
N ALA A 14 -3.54 2.43 2.03
CA ALA A 14 -2.37 2.05 2.81
C ALA A 14 -1.54 1.02 2.06
N ASP A 15 -0.29 1.38 1.77
CA ASP A 15 0.77 0.46 1.35
C ASP A 15 1.97 0.62 2.28
N GLY A 16 2.87 -0.35 2.24
CA GLY A 16 4.10 -0.31 3.01
C GLY A 16 5.06 -1.40 2.60
N SER A 17 6.22 -1.40 3.26
CA SER A 17 7.21 -2.46 3.14
C SER A 17 7.45 -3.08 4.51
N CYS A 18 7.93 -4.31 4.53
CA CYS A 18 8.37 -5.00 5.73
C CYS A 18 9.78 -5.52 5.56
N PHE A 19 10.46 -5.78 6.68
CA PHE A 19 11.70 -6.53 6.66
C PHE A 19 11.35 -8.02 6.53
N ALA A 20 11.92 -8.67 5.53
CA ALA A 20 11.75 -10.09 5.27
C ALA A 20 13.10 -10.81 5.31
N ILE A 21 13.10 -12.07 5.73
CA ILE A 21 14.28 -12.93 5.77
C ILE A 21 14.18 -13.90 4.59
N SER A 22 15.22 -13.96 3.77
CA SER A 22 15.29 -14.94 2.68
C SER A 22 15.26 -16.35 3.24
N SER A 23 14.40 -17.21 2.68
CA SER A 23 14.35 -18.64 3.01
C SER A 23 15.65 -19.40 2.69
N GLN A 24 16.53 -18.80 1.88
CA GLN A 24 17.82 -19.36 1.47
C GLN A 24 19.00 -18.81 2.27
N THR A 25 18.74 -18.00 3.30
CA THR A 25 19.83 -17.47 4.14
C THR A 25 20.60 -18.60 4.83
N LYS A 26 21.92 -18.43 4.95
CA LYS A 26 22.78 -19.33 5.74
C LYS A 26 22.86 -18.92 7.22
N HIS A 27 22.26 -17.79 7.58
CA HIS A 27 22.31 -17.15 8.90
C HIS A 27 20.90 -16.79 9.38
N PRO A 28 19.99 -17.78 9.57
CA PRO A 28 18.60 -17.50 9.91
C PRO A 28 18.44 -16.87 11.30
N GLU A 29 19.27 -17.26 12.27
CA GLU A 29 19.21 -16.74 13.63
C GLU A 29 19.69 -15.28 13.69
N GLU A 30 20.85 -14.98 13.08
CA GLU A 30 21.40 -13.62 13.04
C GLU A 30 20.51 -12.68 12.23
N ALA A 31 19.92 -13.16 11.13
CA ALA A 31 18.95 -12.39 10.36
C ALA A 31 17.70 -12.08 11.19
N TRP A 32 17.24 -13.01 12.02
CA TRP A 32 16.12 -12.78 12.93
C TRP A 32 16.44 -11.76 14.02
N GLU A 33 17.64 -11.83 14.62
CA GLU A 33 18.10 -10.81 15.57
C GLU A 33 18.16 -9.42 14.91
N PHE A 34 18.61 -9.35 13.66
CA PHE A 34 18.66 -8.08 12.92
C PHE A 34 17.26 -7.51 12.64
N VAL A 35 16.30 -8.33 12.22
CA VAL A 35 14.92 -7.87 12.02
C VAL A 35 14.31 -7.37 13.34
N LYS A 36 14.56 -8.06 14.46
CA LYS A 36 14.13 -7.58 15.78
C LYS A 36 14.76 -6.24 16.13
N PHE A 37 16.06 -6.07 15.91
CA PHE A 37 16.73 -4.79 16.12
C PHE A 37 16.09 -3.67 15.29
N LEU A 38 15.71 -3.95 14.04
CA LEU A 38 15.12 -2.97 13.14
C LEU A 38 13.67 -2.58 13.48
N ALA A 39 12.85 -3.53 13.94
CA ALA A 39 11.39 -3.35 13.93
C ALA A 39 10.65 -3.82 15.19
N ALA A 40 11.30 -4.45 16.17
CA ALA A 40 10.60 -4.84 17.40
C ALA A 40 10.17 -3.58 18.20
N PRO A 41 9.03 -3.63 18.91
CA PRO A 41 8.62 -2.54 19.79
C PRO A 41 9.73 -2.15 20.77
N GLY A 42 10.09 -0.86 20.81
CA GLY A 42 11.16 -0.34 21.67
C GLY A 42 12.59 -0.61 21.18
N ALA A 43 12.79 -1.26 20.03
CA ALA A 43 14.12 -1.47 19.48
C ALA A 43 14.69 -0.17 18.87
N GLU A 44 16.02 -0.02 18.93
CA GLU A 44 16.69 1.19 18.47
C GLU A 44 16.52 1.44 16.97
N GLY A 45 16.41 0.38 16.16
CA GLY A 45 16.15 0.54 14.73
C GLY A 45 14.84 1.26 14.43
N VAL A 46 13.82 1.15 15.29
CA VAL A 46 12.58 1.92 15.16
C VAL A 46 12.84 3.41 15.36
N ASN A 47 13.64 3.79 16.35
CA ASN A 47 14.04 5.19 16.57
C ASN A 47 14.83 5.72 15.37
N MET A 48 15.76 4.92 14.84
CA MET A 48 16.54 5.29 13.66
C MET A 48 15.62 5.56 12.46
N LEU A 49 14.68 4.66 12.16
CA LEU A 49 13.72 4.83 11.06
C LEU A 49 12.82 6.05 11.25
N LEU A 50 12.37 6.31 12.48
CA LEU A 50 11.55 7.47 12.80
C LEU A 50 12.32 8.79 12.57
N ASN A 51 13.60 8.83 12.96
CA ASN A 51 14.48 9.98 12.77
C ASN A 51 14.83 10.26 11.30
N LEU A 52 14.72 9.28 10.41
CA LEU A 52 14.89 9.52 8.97
C LEU A 52 13.79 10.40 8.39
N ASN A 53 12.61 10.44 9.03
CA ASN A 53 11.45 11.22 8.58
C ASN A 53 10.99 10.92 7.13
N LEU A 54 11.34 9.75 6.60
CA LEU A 54 11.07 9.36 5.21
C LEU A 54 9.72 8.69 5.00
N MET A 55 9.19 8.05 6.05
CA MET A 55 7.99 7.21 5.95
C MET A 55 7.02 7.51 7.09
N THR A 56 5.73 7.30 6.83
CA THR A 56 4.72 7.26 7.88
C THR A 56 5.00 6.08 8.80
N PRO A 57 5.12 6.26 10.13
CA PRO A 57 5.41 5.17 11.04
C PRO A 57 4.34 4.06 10.97
N ALA A 58 4.79 2.82 10.79
CA ALA A 58 3.94 1.63 10.80
C ALA A 58 3.39 1.34 12.21
N LEU A 59 4.18 1.63 13.25
CA LEU A 59 3.75 1.55 14.64
C LEU A 59 2.92 2.79 15.01
N LYS A 60 1.65 2.56 15.35
CA LYS A 60 0.65 3.62 15.57
C LYS A 60 1.05 4.64 16.64
N GLU A 61 1.73 4.20 17.69
CA GLU A 61 2.19 5.07 18.79
C GLU A 61 3.15 6.18 18.32
N PHE A 62 3.95 5.94 17.28
CA PHE A 62 4.87 6.93 16.73
C PHE A 62 4.22 7.88 15.71
N GLN A 63 2.97 7.65 15.31
CA GLN A 63 2.26 8.56 14.41
C GLN A 63 1.93 9.91 15.06
N GLN A 64 1.97 10.00 16.40
CA GLN A 64 1.80 11.26 17.13
C GLN A 64 3.14 11.81 17.65
N ASP A 65 4.26 11.17 17.31
CA ASP A 65 5.59 11.58 17.78
C ASP A 65 6.00 12.90 17.11
N PRO A 66 6.52 13.89 17.87
CA PRO A 66 7.03 15.15 17.30
C PRO A 66 8.11 14.95 16.24
N ARG A 67 8.93 13.90 16.36
CA ARG A 67 9.93 13.56 15.34
C ARG A 67 9.30 13.29 13.99
N PHE A 68 8.11 12.70 13.96
CA PHE A 68 7.35 12.49 12.73
C PHE A 68 6.54 13.72 12.34
N LEU A 69 5.79 14.32 13.28
CA LEU A 69 4.83 15.39 12.98
C LEU A 69 5.50 16.74 12.66
N ASN A 70 6.60 17.05 13.35
CA ASN A 70 7.31 18.33 13.27
C ASN A 70 8.83 18.11 13.19
N PRO A 71 9.34 17.41 12.16
CA PRO A 71 10.76 17.16 12.02
C PRO A 71 11.56 18.45 11.83
N GLU A 72 12.64 18.62 12.59
CA GLU A 72 13.49 19.83 12.53
C GLU A 72 14.06 20.10 11.13
N ALA A 73 14.36 19.03 10.37
CA ALA A 73 14.87 19.12 9.01
C ALA A 73 13.83 19.61 7.99
N LEU A 74 12.53 19.57 8.32
CA LEU A 74 11.42 19.99 7.45
C LEU A 74 10.41 20.84 8.24
N PRO A 75 10.80 22.04 8.72
CA PRO A 75 10.03 22.82 9.69
C PRO A 75 8.66 23.30 9.17
N ASP A 76 8.50 23.44 7.86
CA ASP A 76 7.24 23.88 7.22
C ASP A 76 6.42 22.70 6.67
N SER A 77 6.81 21.46 6.94
CA SER A 77 6.11 20.28 6.41
C SER A 77 4.84 19.96 7.20
N ASN A 78 3.74 19.68 6.49
CA ASN A 78 2.51 19.20 7.11
C ASN A 78 2.50 17.66 7.14
N LYS A 79 3.29 17.07 8.06
CA LYS A 79 3.38 15.60 8.18
C LYS A 79 2.07 14.96 8.67
N ALA A 80 1.24 15.71 9.41
CA ALA A 80 -0.09 15.25 9.81
C ALA A 80 -1.01 14.95 8.61
N ALA A 81 -0.76 15.54 7.43
CA ALA A 81 -1.52 15.24 6.22
C ALA A 81 -1.41 13.77 5.79
N PHE A 82 -0.30 13.08 6.09
CA PHE A 82 -0.13 11.65 5.82
C PHE A 82 -1.03 10.75 6.68
N LEU A 83 -1.64 11.28 7.73
CA LEU A 83 -2.58 10.56 8.59
C LEU A 83 -4.04 10.80 8.19
N ALA A 84 -4.31 11.66 7.19
CA ALA A 84 -5.66 11.91 6.73
C ALA A 84 -6.29 10.63 6.16
N GLY A 85 -7.55 10.36 6.53
CA GLY A 85 -8.28 9.17 6.07
C GLY A 85 -7.78 7.85 6.66
N LYS A 86 -6.92 7.86 7.70
CA LYS A 86 -6.38 6.64 8.32
C LYS A 86 -7.44 5.74 8.98
N GLU A 87 -8.63 6.27 9.26
CA GLU A 87 -9.74 5.50 9.81
C GLU A 87 -10.38 4.58 8.75
N HIS A 88 -10.21 4.91 7.46
CA HIS A 88 -10.71 4.15 6.31
C HIS A 88 -9.58 3.89 5.33
N LEU A 89 -8.65 3.04 5.76
CA LEU A 89 -7.55 2.56 4.93
C LEU A 89 -7.95 1.32 4.15
N PHE A 90 -7.93 1.44 2.84
CA PHE A 90 -8.05 0.29 1.94
C PHE A 90 -6.66 -0.11 1.48
N THR A 91 -6.38 -1.40 1.49
CA THR A 91 -5.20 -1.93 0.83
C THR A 91 -5.65 -2.70 -0.40
N MET A 92 -5.10 -2.32 -1.55
CA MET A 92 -5.22 -3.09 -2.77
C MET A 92 -3.92 -3.85 -2.93
N TYR A 93 -3.79 -4.97 -2.20
CA TYR A 93 -2.72 -5.90 -2.49
C TYR A 93 -3.10 -6.64 -3.77
N ASP A 94 -2.16 -6.65 -4.71
CA ASP A 94 -2.22 -7.47 -5.89
C ASP A 94 -2.44 -8.94 -5.48
N PRO A 95 -3.43 -9.65 -6.04
CA PRO A 95 -3.55 -11.09 -5.87
C PRO A 95 -2.20 -11.78 -6.11
N ILE A 96 -1.74 -12.55 -5.12
CA ILE A 96 -0.50 -13.33 -5.23
C ILE A 96 -0.83 -14.62 -6.01
N HIS A 97 -1.12 -14.46 -7.30
CA HIS A 97 -1.45 -15.53 -8.23
C HIS A 97 -1.02 -15.16 -9.65
N PRO A 98 -0.52 -16.08 -10.49
CA PRO A 98 -0.03 -15.73 -11.83
C PRO A 98 -1.09 -15.08 -12.73
N MET A 99 -2.37 -15.42 -12.53
CA MET A 99 -3.53 -14.77 -13.18
C MET A 99 -3.56 -13.25 -13.03
N TYR A 100 -2.89 -12.71 -12.00
CA TYR A 100 -2.85 -11.27 -11.76
C TYR A 100 -2.32 -10.51 -12.97
N SER A 101 -1.41 -11.10 -13.75
CA SER A 101 -0.89 -10.45 -14.97
C SER A 101 -1.99 -10.21 -16.02
N ALA A 102 -2.93 -11.16 -16.17
CA ALA A 102 -4.06 -11.01 -17.08
C ALA A 102 -5.08 -10.00 -16.54
N PHE A 103 -5.38 -10.07 -15.24
CA PHE A 103 -6.22 -9.07 -14.58
C PHE A 103 -5.63 -7.65 -14.71
N ASP A 104 -4.32 -7.50 -14.48
CA ASP A 104 -3.60 -6.23 -14.54
C ASP A 104 -3.67 -5.60 -15.93
N ALA A 105 -3.47 -6.41 -16.97
CA ALA A 105 -3.63 -5.97 -18.35
C ALA A 105 -5.07 -5.54 -18.66
N ALA A 106 -6.06 -6.34 -18.23
CA ALA A 106 -7.48 -6.07 -18.45
C ALA A 106 -7.93 -4.73 -17.86
N TRP A 107 -7.67 -4.46 -16.57
CA TRP A 107 -8.14 -3.22 -15.96
C TRP A 107 -7.39 -1.99 -16.50
N LYS A 108 -6.10 -2.12 -16.83
CA LYS A 108 -5.32 -1.02 -17.46
C LYS A 108 -5.86 -0.67 -18.84
N GLN A 109 -6.22 -1.66 -19.64
CA GLN A 109 -6.81 -1.44 -20.95
C GLN A 109 -8.14 -0.68 -20.82
N GLU A 110 -9.05 -1.17 -19.99
CA GLU A 110 -10.39 -0.58 -19.85
C GLU A 110 -10.35 0.84 -19.24
N LEU A 111 -9.50 1.09 -18.24
CA LEU A 111 -9.31 2.45 -17.73
C LEU A 111 -8.60 3.36 -18.74
N GLY A 112 -7.76 2.82 -19.61
CA GLY A 112 -7.16 3.53 -20.73
C GLY A 112 -8.22 4.17 -21.63
N GLU A 113 -9.24 3.41 -22.01
CA GLU A 113 -10.37 3.89 -22.83
C GLU A 113 -11.15 5.01 -22.14
N VAL A 114 -11.30 4.94 -20.81
CA VAL A 114 -11.94 6.00 -20.01
C VAL A 114 -11.11 7.28 -20.03
N TRP A 115 -9.80 7.19 -19.83
CA TRP A 115 -8.92 8.36 -19.76
C TRP A 115 -8.82 9.12 -21.09
N ILE A 116 -8.91 8.42 -22.22
CA ILE A 116 -8.92 9.06 -23.55
C ILE A 116 -10.32 9.50 -23.99
N GLY A 117 -11.36 9.23 -23.19
CA GLY A 117 -12.74 9.59 -23.47
C GLY A 117 -13.43 8.73 -24.53
N ALA A 118 -12.87 7.54 -24.82
CA ALA A 118 -13.44 6.59 -25.77
C ALA A 118 -14.56 5.72 -25.16
N ALA A 119 -14.61 5.61 -23.83
CA ALA A 119 -15.69 4.96 -23.10
C ALA A 119 -16.04 5.71 -21.81
N THR A 120 -17.27 5.56 -21.34
CA THR A 120 -17.64 5.97 -19.98
C THR A 120 -17.06 5.00 -18.95
N ALA A 121 -16.90 5.45 -17.71
CA ALA A 121 -16.48 4.58 -16.60
C ALA A 121 -17.45 3.40 -16.39
N GLU A 122 -18.75 3.59 -16.61
CA GLU A 122 -19.75 2.53 -16.48
C GLU A 122 -19.57 1.44 -17.56
N GLU A 123 -19.38 1.82 -18.82
CA GLU A 123 -19.14 0.88 -19.92
C GLU A 123 -17.83 0.11 -19.74
N ALA A 124 -16.75 0.80 -19.38
CA ALA A 124 -15.44 0.19 -19.14
C ALA A 124 -15.50 -0.82 -17.97
N MET A 125 -16.17 -0.46 -16.87
CA MET A 125 -16.33 -1.37 -15.73
C MET A 125 -17.21 -2.56 -16.06
N ALA A 126 -18.27 -2.40 -16.87
CA ALA A 126 -19.10 -3.53 -17.31
C ALA A 126 -18.29 -4.54 -18.15
N ARG A 127 -17.44 -4.04 -19.07
CA ARG A 127 -16.54 -4.91 -19.86
C ARG A 127 -15.48 -5.58 -18.99
N LEU A 128 -14.87 -4.82 -18.08
CA LEU A 128 -13.89 -5.36 -17.14
C LEU A 128 -14.50 -6.45 -16.27
N SER A 129 -15.72 -6.26 -15.75
CA SER A 129 -16.42 -7.28 -14.96
C SER A 129 -16.57 -8.60 -15.72
N ALA A 130 -17.00 -8.55 -16.99
CA ALA A 130 -17.10 -9.75 -17.82
C ALA A 130 -15.73 -10.43 -18.05
N GLN A 131 -14.66 -9.65 -18.27
CA GLN A 131 -13.30 -10.19 -18.42
C GLN A 131 -12.80 -10.84 -17.13
N VAL A 132 -13.07 -10.23 -15.97
CA VAL A 132 -12.70 -10.78 -14.67
C VAL A 132 -13.47 -12.07 -14.38
N GLU A 133 -14.76 -12.11 -14.68
CA GLU A 133 -15.57 -13.33 -14.55
C GLU A 133 -15.01 -14.49 -15.38
N ASP A 134 -14.58 -14.21 -16.62
CA ASP A 134 -13.95 -15.21 -17.49
C ASP A 134 -12.58 -15.68 -16.95
N ILE A 135 -11.74 -14.75 -16.49
CA ILE A 135 -10.45 -15.09 -15.84
C ILE A 135 -10.67 -15.99 -14.63
N LEU A 136 -11.67 -15.69 -13.79
CA LEU A 136 -11.96 -16.47 -12.60
C LEU A 136 -12.57 -17.84 -12.93
N ALA A 137 -13.42 -17.93 -13.95
CA ALA A 137 -13.99 -19.19 -14.43
C ALA A 137 -12.91 -20.12 -15.01
N ASN A 138 -11.81 -19.55 -15.51
CA ASN A 138 -10.68 -20.27 -16.11
C ASN A 138 -9.38 -20.06 -15.33
N ILE A 139 -9.45 -19.90 -14.00
CA ILE A 139 -8.29 -19.63 -13.14
C ILE A 139 -7.17 -20.67 -13.28
N GLN A 140 -7.52 -21.93 -13.56
CA GLN A 140 -6.59 -23.03 -13.77
C GLN A 140 -5.67 -22.86 -14.98
N ASP A 141 -6.01 -22.00 -15.94
CA ASP A 141 -5.17 -21.74 -17.11
C ASP A 141 -3.93 -20.90 -16.76
N TYR A 142 -3.84 -20.43 -15.52
CA TYR A 142 -2.77 -19.60 -14.99
C TYR A 142 -1.92 -20.31 -13.93
N GLU A 143 -2.07 -21.64 -13.77
CA GLU A 143 -1.28 -22.46 -12.85
C GLU A 143 0.02 -23.01 -13.46
#